data_AF-A0A353D8X3-F1
#
_entry.id   AF-A0A353D8X3-F1
#
_cell.length_a   1.000
_cell.length_b   1.000
_cell.length_c   1.000
_cell.angle_alpha   90.00
_cell.angle_beta   90.00
_cell.angle_gamma   90.00
#
_symmetry.space_group_name_H-M   'P 1'
#
loop_
_entity.id
_entity.type
_entity.pdbx_description
1 polymer ?
#
loop_
_entity_poly.entity_id
_entity_poly.type
_entity_poly.pdbx_seq_one_letter_code
_entity_poly.pdbx_strand_id
1 'polypeptide(L)'
;PEFGASPQLAKVLLAARRHNPEALCVLNLRLDDDLPEALERAGLVAVSFDRAEEPGYLKERDGGPLEWGTYEALARHPEPAAVDAVCDGGEFAKEPMARLFAEDMEDLLHKLGLLLTELGR
;
A
#
# COMPACT_ATOMS: atom_id res chain seq x y z
N PRO A 1 -21.39 0.21 5.62
CA PRO A 1 -20.46 0.83 4.65
C PRO A 1 -20.98 2.22 4.31
N GLU A 2 -20.11 3.24 4.27
CA GLU A 2 -20.47 4.61 3.91
C GLU A 2 -19.31 5.29 3.16
N PHE A 3 -19.63 6.24 2.28
CA PHE A 3 -18.60 7.03 1.60
C PHE A 3 -17.91 7.98 2.58
N GLY A 4 -16.61 8.16 2.41
CA GLY A 4 -15.81 9.04 3.28
C GLY A 4 -15.40 8.42 4.63
N ALA A 5 -15.72 7.15 4.89
CA ALA A 5 -15.40 6.47 6.14
C ALA A 5 -13.88 6.35 6.43
N SER A 6 -13.03 6.35 5.40
CA SER A 6 -11.57 6.28 5.56
C SER A 6 -10.83 7.29 4.67
N PRO A 7 -10.72 8.55 5.10
CA PRO A 7 -10.08 9.61 4.31
C PRO A 7 -8.61 9.34 4.00
N GLN A 8 -7.87 8.71 4.92
CA GLN A 8 -6.45 8.42 4.73
C GLN A 8 -6.22 7.33 3.67
N LEU A 9 -6.97 6.22 3.73
CA LEU A 9 -6.89 5.19 2.71
C LEU A 9 -7.43 5.67 1.35
N ALA A 10 -8.44 6.55 1.35
CA ALA A 10 -8.90 7.17 0.13
C ALA A 10 -7.77 7.97 -0.57
N LYS A 11 -6.96 8.74 0.17
CA LYS A 11 -5.80 9.44 -0.40
C LYS A 11 -4.77 8.48 -0.99
N VAL A 12 -4.47 7.39 -0.28
CA VAL A 12 -3.55 6.33 -0.75
C VAL A 12 -4.05 5.70 -2.05
N LEU A 13 -5.33 5.30 -2.09
CA LEU A 13 -5.94 4.71 -3.28
C LEU A 13 -5.92 5.70 -4.45
N LEU A 14 -6.25 6.97 -4.22
CA LEU A 14 -6.19 8.00 -5.26
C LEU A 14 -4.76 8.25 -5.77
N ALA A 15 -3.74 8.18 -4.91
CA ALA A 15 -2.35 8.25 -5.33
C ALA A 15 -1.98 7.06 -6.23
N ALA A 16 -2.33 5.84 -5.81
CA ALA A 16 -2.09 4.64 -6.60
C ALA A 16 -2.77 4.68 -7.97
N ARG A 17 -4.01 5.19 -8.01
CA ARG A 17 -4.79 5.35 -9.24
C ARG A 17 -4.18 6.29 -10.28
N ARG A 18 -3.22 7.14 -9.90
CA ARG A 18 -2.46 7.96 -10.87
C ARG A 18 -1.53 7.10 -11.73
N HIS A 19 -1.16 5.91 -11.26
CA HIS A 19 -0.31 4.94 -11.96
C HIS A 19 -1.09 3.72 -12.47
N ASN A 20 -2.11 3.29 -11.71
CA ASN A 20 -2.99 2.18 -12.08
C ASN A 20 -4.47 2.59 -11.95
N PRO A 21 -5.12 3.06 -13.02
CA PRO A 21 -6.53 3.45 -13.00
C PRO A 21 -7.51 2.33 -12.63
N GLU A 22 -7.11 1.06 -12.73
CA GLU A 22 -7.96 -0.10 -12.43
C GLU A 22 -8.03 -0.39 -10.92
N ALA A 23 -7.08 0.07 -10.11
CA ALA A 23 -7.11 -0.14 -8.65
C ALA A 23 -8.31 0.58 -8.00
N LEU A 24 -9.35 -0.16 -7.60
CA LEU A 24 -10.57 0.38 -6.95
C LEU A 24 -10.65 0.08 -5.46
N CYS A 25 -9.80 -0.81 -4.95
CA CYS A 25 -9.81 -1.26 -3.57
C CYS A 25 -8.42 -1.12 -2.93
N VAL A 26 -8.41 -0.85 -1.63
CA VAL A 26 -7.19 -0.85 -0.81
C VAL A 26 -7.48 -1.45 0.56
N LEU A 27 -6.58 -2.30 1.04
CA LEU A 27 -6.61 -2.89 2.38
C LEU A 27 -5.31 -2.58 3.10
N ASN A 28 -5.44 -2.03 4.32
CA ASN A 28 -4.30 -1.76 5.18
C ASN A 28 -4.00 -3.01 6.01
N LEU A 29 -2.77 -3.51 5.92
CA LEU A 29 -2.26 -4.67 6.62
C LEU A 29 -1.11 -4.23 7.53
N ARG A 30 -1.02 -4.83 8.71
CA ARG A 30 0.15 -4.63 9.58
C ARG A 30 1.36 -5.24 8.89
N LEU A 31 2.46 -4.49 8.82
CA LEU A 31 3.73 -5.00 8.30
C LEU A 31 4.57 -5.53 9.47
N ASP A 32 4.55 -6.84 9.66
CA ASP A 32 5.47 -7.57 10.53
C ASP A 32 6.55 -8.29 9.70
N ASP A 33 7.46 -8.99 10.38
CA ASP A 33 8.61 -9.63 9.73
C ASP A 33 8.21 -10.72 8.72
N ASP A 34 7.02 -11.31 8.87
CA ASP A 34 6.55 -12.43 8.03
C ASP A 34 5.86 -11.95 6.74
N LEU A 35 5.23 -10.77 6.75
CA LEU A 35 4.41 -10.28 5.63
C LEU A 35 5.20 -10.05 4.32
N PRO A 36 6.40 -9.45 4.31
CA PRO A 36 7.19 -9.28 3.09
C PRO A 36 7.49 -10.60 2.39
N GLU A 37 7.87 -11.63 3.16
CA GLU A 37 8.15 -12.95 2.59
C GLU A 37 6.86 -13.62 2.10
N ALA A 38 5.74 -13.44 2.81
CA ALA A 38 4.45 -13.97 2.38
C ALA A 38 3.97 -13.33 1.07
N LEU A 39 4.18 -12.03 0.87
CA LEU A 39 3.90 -11.34 -0.40
C LEU A 39 4.72 -11.95 -1.55
N GLU A 40 6.01 -12.15 -1.33
CA GLU A 40 6.91 -12.76 -2.31
C GLU A 40 6.48 -14.20 -2.65
N ARG A 41 6.22 -15.03 -1.64
CA ARG A 41 5.77 -16.43 -1.83
C ARG A 41 4.40 -16.52 -2.51
N ALA A 42 3.52 -15.55 -2.27
CA ALA A 42 2.23 -15.44 -2.92
C ALA A 42 2.33 -14.94 -4.38
N GLY A 43 3.53 -14.55 -4.83
CA GLY A 43 3.74 -13.99 -6.17
C GLY A 43 3.18 -12.57 -6.33
N LEU A 44 2.98 -11.85 -5.23
CA LEU A 44 2.46 -10.49 -5.22
C LEU A 44 3.62 -9.49 -5.21
N VAL A 45 3.54 -8.47 -6.07
CA VAL A 45 4.59 -7.47 -6.20
C VAL A 45 4.41 -6.39 -5.14
N ALA A 46 5.40 -6.24 -4.26
CA ALA A 46 5.43 -5.20 -3.25
C ALA A 46 6.58 -4.23 -3.46
N VAL A 47 6.33 -2.95 -3.22
CA VAL A 47 7.34 -1.89 -3.18
C VAL A 47 7.25 -1.13 -1.87
N SER A 48 8.30 -0.40 -1.50
CA SER A 48 8.36 0.35 -0.25
C SER A 48 8.76 1.80 -0.47
N PHE A 49 8.34 2.67 0.44
CA PHE A 49 8.93 4.01 0.58
C PHE A 49 9.42 4.23 2.02
N ASP A 50 10.40 5.12 2.16
CA ASP A 50 10.85 5.64 3.45
C ASP A 50 10.17 6.99 3.72
N ARG A 51 9.54 7.13 4.89
CA ARG A 51 8.92 8.39 5.31
C ARG A 51 9.97 9.47 5.58
N ALA A 52 11.21 9.11 5.92
CA ALA A 52 12.29 10.06 6.11
C ALA A 52 12.66 10.83 4.83
N GLU A 53 12.42 10.22 3.67
CA GLU A 53 12.62 10.84 2.35
C GLU A 53 11.56 11.89 2.01
N GLU A 54 10.51 12.04 2.83
CA GLU A 54 9.44 13.01 2.59
C GLU A 54 10.00 14.44 2.48
N PRO A 55 9.71 15.17 1.39
CA PRO A 55 10.12 16.55 1.22
C PRO A 55 9.60 17.43 2.37
N GLY A 56 10.48 18.27 2.93
CA GLY A 56 10.16 19.10 4.10
C GLY A 56 8.93 20.00 3.93
N TYR A 57 8.60 20.43 2.71
CA TYR A 57 7.41 21.24 2.43
C TYR A 57 6.08 20.47 2.51
N LEU A 58 6.13 19.13 2.57
CA LEU A 58 4.95 18.25 2.71
C LEU A 58 4.69 17.84 4.17
N LYS A 59 5.72 17.88 5.04
CA LYS A 59 5.66 17.38 6.42
C LYS A 59 4.62 18.05 7.30
N GLU A 60 4.19 19.26 6.96
CA GLU A 60 3.16 20.01 7.71
C GLU A 60 1.71 19.72 7.24
N ARG A 61 1.51 18.90 6.19
CA ARG A 61 0.17 18.59 5.65
C ARG A 61 -0.33 17.24 6.18
N ASP A 62 -1.47 17.26 6.85
CA ASP A 62 -2.16 16.04 7.29
C ASP A 62 -2.44 15.06 6.13
N GLY A 63 -1.88 13.85 6.23
CA GLY A 63 -2.00 12.78 5.23
C GLY A 63 -1.13 12.93 3.98
N GLY A 64 -0.30 13.98 3.90
CA GLY A 64 0.71 14.16 2.85
C GLY A 64 1.73 13.02 2.72
N PRO A 65 2.27 12.45 3.82
CA PRO A 65 3.32 11.45 3.74
C PRO A 65 2.90 10.18 2.99
N LEU A 66 1.63 9.77 3.15
CA LEU A 66 1.12 8.52 2.56
C LEU A 66 0.77 8.68 1.09
N GLU A 67 0.13 9.80 0.70
CA GLU A 67 -0.17 10.08 -0.70
C GLU A 67 1.13 10.20 -1.51
N TRP A 68 2.08 10.98 -1.01
CA TRP A 68 3.39 11.16 -1.62
C TRP A 68 4.18 9.84 -1.66
N GLY A 69 4.29 9.14 -0.52
CA GLY A 69 5.05 7.89 -0.43
C GLY A 69 4.50 6.81 -1.35
N THR A 70 3.17 6.66 -1.43
CA THR A 70 2.54 5.74 -2.38
C THR A 70 2.83 6.12 -3.83
N TYR A 71 2.70 7.40 -4.18
CA TYR A 71 3.02 7.87 -5.53
C TYR A 71 4.48 7.61 -5.91
N GLU A 72 5.41 7.99 -5.05
CA GLU A 72 6.86 7.82 -5.29
C GLU A 72 7.27 6.35 -5.38
N ALA A 73 6.78 5.50 -4.47
CA ALA A 73 7.11 4.08 -4.49
C ALA A 73 6.67 3.42 -5.80
N LEU A 74 5.46 3.75 -6.27
CA LEU A 74 4.93 3.25 -7.54
C LEU A 74 5.70 3.81 -8.73
N ALA A 75 5.99 5.12 -8.74
CA ALA A 75 6.71 5.79 -9.83
C ALA A 75 8.14 5.23 -10.04
N ARG A 76 8.77 4.70 -9.00
CA ARG A 76 10.10 4.07 -9.06
C ARG A 76 10.07 2.64 -9.64
N HIS A 77 8.91 1.99 -9.69
CA HIS A 77 8.79 0.65 -10.27
C HIS A 77 8.72 0.74 -11.81
N PRO A 78 9.40 -0.14 -12.57
CA PRO A 78 9.38 -0.11 -14.03
C PRO A 78 7.98 -0.40 -14.61
N GLU A 79 7.16 -1.15 -13.89
CA GLU A 79 5.77 -1.45 -14.24
C GLU A 79 4.86 -1.13 -13.05
N PRO A 80 4.51 0.16 -12.83
CA PRO A 80 3.77 0.58 -11.64
C PRO A 80 2.39 -0.09 -11.51
N ALA A 81 1.76 -0.45 -12.63
CA ALA A 81 0.45 -1.10 -12.64
C ALA A 81 0.48 -2.56 -12.14
N ALA A 82 1.65 -3.21 -12.17
CA ALA A 82 1.83 -4.57 -11.67
C ALA A 82 2.07 -4.63 -10.15
N VAL A 83 2.16 -3.49 -9.46
CA VAL A 83 2.39 -3.46 -8.01
C VAL A 83 1.09 -3.75 -7.26
N ASP A 84 1.11 -4.80 -6.45
CA ASP A 84 -0.01 -5.22 -5.60
C ASP A 84 0.01 -4.54 -4.24
N ALA A 85 1.19 -4.23 -3.68
CA ALA A 85 1.29 -3.63 -2.35
C ALA A 85 2.32 -2.50 -2.27
N VAL A 86 1.99 -1.47 -1.48
CA VAL A 86 2.96 -0.45 -1.06
C VAL A 86 3.15 -0.48 0.44
N CYS A 87 4.40 -0.64 0.87
CA CYS A 87 4.81 -0.77 2.26
C CYS A 87 5.51 0.50 2.77
N ASP A 88 5.43 0.74 4.07
CA ASP A 88 6.31 1.67 4.77
C ASP A 88 6.76 1.08 6.11
N GLY A 89 8.02 1.35 6.48
CA GLY A 89 8.63 0.87 7.73
C GLY A 89 8.17 1.62 8.99
N GLY A 90 7.13 2.45 8.90
CA GLY A 90 6.70 3.29 10.01
C GLY A 90 7.64 4.46 10.27
N GLU A 91 7.45 5.09 11.42
CA GLU A 91 8.21 6.24 11.92
C GLU A 91 8.03 6.31 13.45
N PHE A 92 8.68 7.25 14.13
CA PHE A 92 8.38 7.47 15.54
C PHE A 92 6.87 7.70 15.74
N ALA A 93 6.25 6.86 16.57
CA ALA A 93 4.80 6.82 16.82
C ALA A 93 3.90 6.51 15.60
N LYS A 94 4.45 5.93 14.53
CA LYS A 94 3.68 5.41 13.38
C LYS A 94 4.07 3.96 13.11
N GLU A 95 3.10 3.06 13.16
CA GLU A 95 3.34 1.63 12.92
C GLU A 95 3.71 1.35 11.45
N PRO A 96 4.58 0.35 11.20
CA PRO A 96 4.83 -0.17 9.86
C PRO A 96 3.57 -0.79 9.25
N MET A 97 3.26 -0.46 8.00
CA MET A 97 2.05 -0.92 7.31
C MET A 97 2.31 -1.28 5.84
N ALA A 98 1.55 -2.24 5.33
CA ALA A 98 1.41 -2.54 3.91
C ALA A 98 0.01 -2.17 3.42
N ARG A 99 -0.09 -1.54 2.25
CA ARG A 99 -1.38 -1.25 1.59
C ARG A 99 -1.49 -2.13 0.36
N LEU A 100 -2.36 -3.14 0.44
CA LEU A 100 -2.67 -4.05 -0.66
C LEU A 100 -3.75 -3.41 -1.55
N PHE A 101 -3.49 -3.33 -2.85
CA PHE A 101 -4.38 -2.79 -3.87
C PHE A 101 -5.03 -3.92 -4.67
N ALA A 102 -6.25 -3.64 -5.13
CA ALA A 102 -7.00 -4.57 -5.95
C ALA A 102 -7.91 -3.84 -6.93
N GLU A 103 -8.21 -4.50 -8.04
CA GLU A 103 -9.10 -3.98 -9.09
C GLU A 103 -10.56 -3.96 -8.64
N ASP A 104 -10.95 -4.90 -7.78
CA ASP A 104 -12.25 -4.95 -7.14
C ASP A 104 -12.21 -5.75 -5.82
N MET A 105 -13.39 -6.03 -5.25
CA MET A 105 -13.50 -6.81 -4.02
C MET A 105 -13.16 -8.29 -4.21
N GLU A 106 -13.36 -8.87 -5.39
CA GLU A 106 -13.05 -10.28 -5.67
C GLU A 106 -11.53 -10.46 -5.75
N ASP A 107 -10.83 -9.60 -6.48
CA ASP A 107 -9.37 -9.54 -6.54
C ASP A 107 -8.77 -9.31 -5.14
N LEU A 108 -9.35 -8.39 -4.35
CA LEU A 108 -8.87 -8.12 -2.99
C LEU A 108 -8.93 -9.37 -2.11
N LEU A 109 -10.06 -10.07 -2.12
CA LEU A 109 -10.25 -11.29 -1.32
C LEU A 109 -9.38 -12.43 -1.83
N HIS A 110 -9.16 -12.52 -3.14
CA HIS A 110 -8.24 -13.49 -3.75
C HIS A 110 -6.81 -13.27 -3.24
N LYS A 111 -6.27 -12.06 -3.40
CA LYS A 111 -4.92 -11.69 -2.92
C LYS A 111 -4.76 -11.89 -1.42
N LEU A 112 -5.77 -11.50 -0.64
CA LEU A 112 -5.77 -11.74 0.81
C LEU A 112 -5.76 -13.24 1.15
N GLY A 113 -6.49 -14.07 0.41
CA GLY A 113 -6.48 -15.53 0.59
C GLY A 113 -5.11 -16.16 0.29
N LEU A 114 -4.41 -15.67 -0.74
CA LEU A 114 -3.03 -16.09 -1.03
C LEU A 114 -2.11 -15.74 0.15
N LEU A 115 -2.18 -14.51 0.65
CA LEU A 115 -1.37 -14.06 1.79
C LEU A 115 -1.63 -14.87 3.05
N LEU A 116 -2.90 -15.11 3.40
CA LEU A 116 -3.25 -15.91 4.57
C LEU A 116 -2.75 -17.35 4.47
N THR A 117 -2.71 -17.91 3.26
CA THR A 117 -2.14 -19.25 3.02
C THR A 117 -0.64 -19.26 3.28
N GLU A 118 0.09 -18.24 2.82
CA GLU A 118 1.55 -18.16 2.97
C GLU A 118 2.01 -17.72 4.36
N LEU A 119 1.17 -17.02 5.14
CA LEU A 119 1.40 -16.70 6.55
C LEU A 119 1.10 -17.87 7.49
N GLY A 120 0.30 -18.85 7.05
CA GLY A 120 -0.03 -20.05 7.83
C GLY A 120 0.98 -21.18 7.72
N ARG A 121 2.06 -21.01 6.94
CA ARG A 121 3.14 -21.98 6.74
C ARG A 121 4.26 -21.78 7.75
#